data_AF-A0A8C2SY20-F1
#
_entry.id   AF-A0A8C2SY20-F1
#
_cell.length_a   1.000
_cell.length_b   1.000
_cell.length_c   1.000
_cell.angle_alpha   90.00
_cell.angle_beta   90.00
_cell.angle_gamma   90.00
#
_symmetry.space_group_name_H-M   'P 1'
#
loop_
_entity.id
_entity.type
_entity.pdbx_description
1 polymer ?
#
loop_
_entity_poly.entity_id
_entity_poly.type
_entity_poly.pdbx_seq_one_letter_code
_entity_poly.pdbx_strand_id
1 'polypeptide(L)'
;MRDEVDLLAAVTVLGVLEQAYFALQVIYARRKYRISPPETTGHPEFERIFRAQANCSEYFPIFLSLLWVSGIFFHQGLAASCGVLYLHARVRYFWGYVQDTQGRLGPLYASAWLLWLLLGLAVAGLLAHFLLPPSCPWVLVWPLRLLGAH
;
A
#
# COMPACT_ATOMS: atom_id res chain seq x y z
N MET A 1 -3.56 11.27 -19.84
CA MET A 1 -4.12 10.08 -19.17
C MET A 1 -3.09 9.05 -18.72
N ARG A 2 -2.31 8.37 -19.59
CA ARG A 2 -1.36 7.33 -19.11
C ARG A 2 -0.27 7.91 -18.20
N ASP A 3 0.31 9.03 -18.59
CA ASP A 3 1.38 9.72 -17.84
C ASP A 3 0.91 10.36 -16.52
N GLU A 4 -0.40 10.36 -16.26
CA GLU A 4 -1.00 10.91 -15.03
C GLU A 4 -1.22 9.83 -13.95
N VAL A 5 -1.11 8.55 -14.32
CA VAL A 5 -1.33 7.40 -13.41
C VAL A 5 -0.21 6.35 -13.49
N ASP A 6 0.83 6.59 -14.30
CA ASP A 6 1.94 5.68 -14.56
C ASP A 6 2.72 5.32 -13.28
N LEU A 7 3.00 6.30 -12.42
CA LEU A 7 3.67 6.07 -11.13
C LEU A 7 2.79 5.27 -10.18
N LEU A 8 1.48 5.54 -10.14
CA LEU A 8 0.54 4.79 -9.29
C LEU A 8 0.41 3.34 -9.76
N ALA A 9 0.36 3.12 -11.07
CA ALA A 9 0.33 1.80 -11.69
C ALA A 9 1.63 1.03 -11.41
N ALA A 10 2.79 1.67 -11.51
CA ALA A 10 4.08 1.06 -11.18
C ALA A 10 4.13 0.61 -9.72
N VAL A 11 3.73 1.47 -8.77
CA VAL A 11 3.67 1.13 -7.35
C VAL A 11 2.64 0.03 -7.07
N THR A 12 1.52 0.03 -7.79
CA THR A 12 0.51 -1.05 -7.70
C THR A 12 1.11 -2.39 -8.10
N VAL A 13 1.82 -2.47 -9.24
CA VAL A 13 2.49 -3.70 -9.69
C VAL A 13 3.55 -4.15 -8.68
N LEU A 14 4.36 -3.23 -8.14
CA LEU A 14 5.32 -3.54 -7.08
C LEU A 14 4.63 -4.14 -5.84
N GLY A 15 3.48 -3.58 -5.44
CA GLY A 15 2.69 -4.10 -4.33
C GLY A 15 2.12 -5.50 -4.60
N VAL A 16 1.67 -5.77 -5.83
CA VAL A 16 1.21 -7.11 -6.22
C VAL A 16 2.36 -8.13 -6.16
N LEU A 17 3.54 -7.75 -6.65
CA LEU A 17 4.75 -8.60 -6.57
C LEU A 17 5.14 -8.87 -5.11
N GLU A 18 5.03 -7.88 -4.22
CA GLU A 18 5.26 -8.05 -2.79
C GLU A 18 4.28 -9.06 -2.17
N GLN A 19 2.97 -8.92 -2.44
CA GLN A 19 1.95 -9.85 -1.92
C GLN A 19 2.17 -11.29 -2.45
N ALA A 20 2.52 -11.42 -3.73
CA ALA A 20 2.86 -12.71 -4.33
C ALA A 20 4.09 -13.33 -3.65
N TYR A 21 5.11 -12.51 -3.36
CA TYR A 21 6.29 -12.95 -2.62
C TYR A 21 5.93 -13.46 -1.21
N PHE A 22 5.12 -12.74 -0.44
CA PHE A 22 4.68 -13.20 0.88
C PHE A 22 3.87 -14.49 0.82
N ALA A 23 3.00 -14.64 -0.19
CA ALA A 23 2.26 -15.89 -0.40
C ALA A 23 3.22 -17.07 -0.70
N LEU A 24 4.27 -16.85 -1.50
CA LEU A 24 5.30 -17.87 -1.75
C LEU A 24 6.06 -18.26 -0.47
N GLN A 25 6.33 -17.30 0.43
CA GLN A 25 6.94 -17.61 1.74
C GLN A 25 6.04 -18.52 2.59
N VAL A 26 4.73 -18.30 2.58
CA VAL A 26 3.77 -19.20 3.25
C VAL A 26 3.79 -20.60 2.64
N ILE A 27 3.79 -20.71 1.30
CA ILE A 27 3.85 -22.00 0.61
C ILE A 27 5.15 -22.75 0.97
N TYR A 28 6.27 -22.04 1.00
CA TYR A 28 7.55 -22.61 1.43
C TYR A 28 7.51 -23.08 2.88
N ALA A 29 6.97 -22.28 3.79
CA ALA A 29 6.83 -22.62 5.19
C ALA A 29 5.94 -23.86 5.39
N ARG A 30 4.83 -23.98 4.66
CA ARG A 30 3.98 -25.19 4.67
C ARG A 30 4.78 -26.45 4.34
N ARG A 31 5.63 -26.41 3.31
CA ARG A 31 6.50 -27.53 2.94
C ARG A 31 7.55 -27.80 4.03
N LYS A 32 8.22 -26.77 4.53
CA LYS A 32 9.28 -26.87 5.54
C LYS A 32 8.79 -27.50 6.84
N TYR A 33 7.64 -27.06 7.34
CA TYR A 33 7.07 -27.52 8.62
C TYR A 33 5.99 -28.59 8.45
N ARG A 34 5.77 -29.10 7.23
CA ARG A 34 4.80 -30.14 6.88
C ARG A 34 3.37 -29.81 7.34
N ILE A 35 2.96 -28.55 7.17
CA ILE A 35 1.61 -28.08 7.50
C ILE A 35 0.75 -28.12 6.23
N SER A 36 -0.05 -29.17 6.11
CA SER A 36 -1.01 -29.33 5.02
C SER A 36 -2.11 -28.26 5.09
N PRO A 37 -2.79 -27.97 3.97
CA PRO A 37 -4.12 -27.36 4.02
C PRO A 37 -5.16 -28.39 4.50
N PRO A 38 -6.21 -27.99 5.26
CA PRO A 38 -6.61 -26.62 5.57
C PRO A 38 -5.94 -26.02 6.81
N GLU A 39 -4.98 -26.70 7.44
CA GLU A 39 -4.40 -26.24 8.70
C GLU A 39 -3.71 -24.86 8.57
N THR A 40 -3.95 -24.00 9.55
CA THR A 40 -3.34 -22.66 9.68
C THR A 40 -2.60 -22.48 11.00
N THR A 41 -2.44 -23.56 11.76
CA THR A 41 -1.71 -23.63 13.04
C THR A 41 -0.70 -24.78 12.99
N GLY A 42 0.32 -24.75 13.86
CA GLY A 42 1.36 -25.77 13.90
C GLY A 42 2.68 -25.23 14.44
N HIS A 43 3.71 -25.18 13.59
CA HIS A 43 5.02 -24.70 14.02
C HIS A 43 4.99 -23.18 14.29
N PRO A 44 5.53 -22.67 15.42
CA PRO A 44 5.45 -21.25 15.76
C PRO A 44 5.99 -20.29 14.68
N GLU A 45 7.06 -20.68 13.97
CA GLU A 45 7.56 -19.89 12.83
C GLU A 45 6.59 -19.89 11.64
N PHE A 46 5.92 -21.02 11.36
CA PHE A 46 4.90 -21.07 10.32
C PHE A 46 3.74 -20.14 10.65
N GLU A 47 3.25 -20.17 11.90
CA GLU A 47 2.15 -19.31 12.32
C GLU A 47 2.50 -17.83 12.18
N ARG A 48 3.73 -17.42 12.53
CA ARG A 48 4.18 -16.03 12.33
C ARG A 48 4.24 -15.64 10.86
N ILE A 49 4.80 -16.49 9.99
CA ILE A 49 4.84 -16.27 8.53
C ILE A 49 3.41 -16.14 7.96
N PHE A 50 2.52 -17.06 8.34
CA PHE A 50 1.13 -17.08 7.91
C PHE A 50 0.37 -15.84 8.36
N ARG A 51 0.50 -15.44 9.64
CA ARG A 51 -0.13 -14.24 10.18
C ARG A 51 0.42 -12.95 9.59
N ALA A 52 1.73 -12.90 9.30
CA ALA A 52 2.36 -11.75 8.65
C ALA A 52 1.82 -11.56 7.24
N GLN A 53 1.74 -12.64 6.44
CA GLN A 53 1.15 -12.59 5.10
C GLN A 53 -0.33 -12.19 5.13
N ALA A 54 -1.13 -12.82 5.99
CA ALA A 54 -2.55 -12.52 6.12
C ALA A 54 -2.79 -11.03 6.46
N ASN A 55 -2.05 -10.47 7.41
CA ASN A 55 -2.14 -9.05 7.74
C ASN A 55 -1.77 -8.15 6.56
N CYS A 56 -0.70 -8.46 5.83
CA CYS A 56 -0.33 -7.71 4.63
C CYS A 56 -1.44 -7.75 3.57
N SER A 57 -2.12 -8.90 3.40
CA SER A 57 -3.20 -9.05 2.43
C SER A 57 -4.51 -8.37 2.87
N GLU A 58 -4.83 -8.34 4.16
CA GLU A 58 -5.99 -7.59 4.70
C GLU A 58 -5.86 -6.07 4.48
N TYR A 59 -4.64 -5.53 4.60
CA TYR A 59 -4.38 -4.10 4.42
C TYR A 59 -4.16 -3.69 2.95
N PHE A 60 -3.86 -4.63 2.06
CA PHE A 60 -3.52 -4.31 0.67
C PHE A 60 -4.66 -3.59 -0.09
N PRO A 61 -5.94 -3.98 0.02
CA PRO A 61 -7.05 -3.24 -0.60
C PRO A 61 -7.20 -1.82 -0.07
N ILE A 62 -6.97 -1.62 1.24
CA ILE A 62 -7.00 -0.28 1.87
C ILE A 62 -5.88 0.58 1.28
N PHE A 63 -4.66 0.03 1.21
CA PHE A 63 -3.52 0.71 0.61
C PHE A 63 -3.79 1.11 -0.84
N LEU A 64 -4.27 0.19 -1.68
CA LEU A 64 -4.57 0.48 -3.08
C LEU A 64 -5.62 1.60 -3.21
N SER A 65 -6.70 1.52 -2.44
CA SER A 65 -7.76 2.54 -2.47
C SER A 65 -7.19 3.93 -2.15
N LEU A 66 -6.38 4.03 -1.09
CA LEU A 66 -5.79 5.30 -0.68
C LEU A 66 -4.71 5.80 -1.64
N LEU A 67 -3.86 4.91 -2.18
CA LEU A 67 -2.85 5.25 -3.17
C LEU A 67 -3.49 5.90 -4.41
N TRP A 68 -4.54 5.26 -4.94
CA TRP A 68 -5.20 5.73 -6.15
C TRP A 68 -5.98 7.02 -5.91
N VAL A 69 -6.77 7.11 -4.83
CA VAL A 69 -7.54 8.33 -4.55
C VAL A 69 -6.61 9.50 -4.23
N SER A 70 -5.56 9.32 -3.42
CA SER A 70 -4.60 10.40 -3.15
C SER A 70 -3.78 10.78 -4.40
N GLY A 71 -3.43 9.83 -5.25
CA GLY A 71 -2.70 10.11 -6.48
C GLY A 71 -3.52 10.90 -7.50
N ILE A 72 -4.79 10.53 -7.67
CA ILE A 72 -5.72 11.17 -8.61
C ILE A 72 -6.21 12.52 -8.09
N PHE A 73 -6.60 12.62 -6.81
CA PHE A 73 -7.26 13.83 -6.31
C PHE A 73 -6.31 14.83 -5.64
N PHE A 74 -5.07 14.44 -5.33
CA PHE A 74 -4.12 15.31 -4.66
C PHE A 74 -2.83 15.50 -5.48
N HIS A 75 -1.98 14.47 -5.56
CA HIS A 75 -0.71 14.58 -6.30
C HIS A 75 -0.07 13.21 -6.55
N GLN A 76 0.02 12.79 -7.82
CA GLN A 76 0.58 11.50 -8.23
C GLN A 76 1.95 11.22 -7.60
N GLY A 77 2.93 12.12 -7.75
CA GLY A 77 4.31 11.88 -7.27
C GLY A 77 4.44 11.68 -5.75
N LEU A 78 3.67 12.43 -4.95
CA LEU A 78 3.67 12.31 -3.50
C LEU A 78 3.02 11.00 -3.06
N ALA A 79 1.87 10.66 -3.65
CA ALA A 79 1.18 9.39 -3.39
C ALA A 79 2.06 8.19 -3.75
N ALA A 80 2.72 8.21 -4.91
CA ALA A 80 3.64 7.16 -5.34
C ALA A 80 4.84 7.02 -4.40
N SER A 81 5.45 8.14 -3.98
CA SER A 81 6.57 8.15 -3.02
C SER A 81 6.17 7.54 -1.68
N CYS A 82 5.01 7.95 -1.13
CA CYS A 82 4.45 7.36 0.08
C CYS A 82 4.15 5.86 -0.11
N GLY A 83 3.67 5.46 -1.28
CA GLY A 83 3.40 4.07 -1.61
C GLY A 83 4.65 3.20 -1.65
N VAL A 84 5.75 3.67 -2.24
CA VAL A 84 7.04 2.94 -2.19
C VAL A 84 7.53 2.78 -0.75
N LEU A 85 7.45 3.84 0.05
CA LEU A 85 7.81 3.78 1.48
C LEU A 85 6.91 2.81 2.25
N TYR A 86 5.62 2.75 1.92
CA TYR A 86 4.65 1.86 2.54
C TYR A 86 5.01 0.39 2.26
N LEU A 87 5.29 0.06 0.99
CA LEU A 87 5.73 -1.28 0.60
C LEU A 87 7.05 -1.64 1.29
N HIS A 88 8.02 -0.71 1.34
CA HIS A 88 9.26 -0.96 2.09
C HIS A 88 8.98 -1.29 3.57
N ALA A 89 8.11 -0.51 4.23
CA ALA A 89 7.70 -0.79 5.61
C ALA A 89 6.99 -2.14 5.75
N ARG A 90 6.23 -2.59 4.75
CA ARG A 90 5.56 -3.90 4.73
C ARG A 90 6.53 -5.08 4.57
N VAL A 91 7.56 -4.96 3.73
CA VAL A 91 8.67 -5.94 3.70
C VAL A 91 9.35 -6.05 5.07
N ARG A 92 9.63 -4.90 5.70
CA ARG A 92 10.26 -4.86 7.03
C ARG A 92 9.34 -5.44 8.12
N TYR A 93 8.04 -5.16 8.04
CA TYR A 93 7.03 -5.74 8.92
C TYR A 93 7.00 -7.26 8.81
N PHE A 94 6.94 -7.77 7.57
CA PHE A 94 6.87 -9.20 7.32
C PHE A 94 8.07 -9.91 7.93
N TRP A 95 9.29 -9.52 7.55
CA TRP A 95 10.50 -10.17 8.06
C TRP A 95 10.74 -9.95 9.55
N GLY A 96 10.38 -8.77 10.06
CA GLY A 96 10.39 -8.50 11.50
C GLY A 96 9.50 -9.48 12.24
N TYR A 97 8.28 -9.73 11.75
CA TYR A 97 7.34 -10.66 12.37
C TYR A 97 7.77 -12.13 12.25
N VAL A 98 8.37 -12.53 11.13
CA VAL A 98 8.92 -13.88 10.97
C VAL A 98 9.97 -14.18 12.04
N GLN A 99 10.89 -13.24 12.27
CA GLN A 99 11.96 -13.37 13.25
C GLN A 99 11.42 -13.35 14.68
N ASP A 100 10.66 -12.33 15.05
CA ASP A 100 10.10 -12.16 16.38
C ASP A 100 8.79 -11.36 16.39
N THR A 101 7.92 -11.68 17.34
CA THR A 101 6.63 -11.00 17.50
C THR A 101 6.75 -9.51 17.84
N GLN A 102 7.81 -9.06 18.51
CA GLN A 102 8.05 -7.64 18.80
C GLN A 102 8.72 -6.92 17.63
N GLY A 103 9.55 -7.64 16.86
CA GLY A 103 10.24 -7.11 15.67
C GLY A 103 9.30 -6.52 14.61
N ARG A 104 8.01 -6.90 14.63
CA ARG A 104 6.98 -6.37 13.72
C ARG A 104 6.51 -4.95 14.05
N LEU A 105 6.62 -4.49 15.30
CA LEU A 105 5.89 -3.31 15.78
C LEU A 105 6.37 -2.00 15.16
N GLY A 106 7.67 -1.76 15.12
CA GLY A 106 8.24 -0.54 14.52
C GLY A 106 7.83 -0.37 13.05
N PRO A 107 8.07 -1.38 12.18
CA PRO A 107 7.62 -1.34 10.80
C PRO A 107 6.08 -1.26 10.65
N LEU A 108 5.32 -1.90 11.55
CA LEU A 108 3.85 -1.80 11.55
C LEU A 108 3.42 -0.34 11.75
N TYR A 109 3.96 0.34 12.76
CA TYR A 109 3.65 1.75 13.03
C TYR A 109 4.07 2.66 11.88
N ALA A 110 5.23 2.42 11.27
CA ALA A 110 5.67 3.17 10.09
C ALA A 110 4.68 2.98 8.92
N SER A 111 4.27 1.74 8.63
CA SER A 111 3.30 1.46 7.56
C SER A 111 1.92 2.07 7.85
N ALA A 112 1.49 2.10 9.12
CA ALA A 112 0.22 2.70 9.54
C ALA A 112 0.26 4.23 9.39
N TRP A 113 1.37 4.87 9.76
CA TRP A 113 1.56 6.31 9.57
C TRP A 113 1.47 6.71 8.11
N LEU A 114 2.06 5.92 7.20
CA LEU A 114 1.99 6.16 5.75
C LEU A 114 0.56 5.99 5.21
N LEU A 115 -0.22 5.03 5.74
CA LEU A 115 -1.64 4.92 5.39
C LEU A 115 -2.44 6.12 5.86
N TRP A 116 -2.22 6.59 7.09
CA TRP A 116 -2.88 7.80 7.60
C TRP A 116 -2.50 9.05 6.79
N LEU A 117 -1.25 9.15 6.36
CA LEU A 117 -0.81 10.22 5.46
C LEU A 117 -1.54 10.14 4.11
N LEU A 118 -1.56 8.97 3.45
CA LEU A 118 -2.29 8.78 2.20
C LEU A 118 -3.79 9.09 2.35
N LEU A 119 -4.40 8.72 3.47
CA LEU A 119 -5.78 9.07 3.78
C LEU A 119 -5.97 10.59 3.91
N GLY A 120 -5.08 11.27 4.63
CA GLY A 120 -5.11 12.73 4.74
C GLY A 120 -5.00 13.42 3.38
N LEU A 121 -4.12 12.94 2.51
CA LEU A 121 -3.97 13.45 1.14
C LEU A 121 -5.23 13.19 0.30
N ALA A 122 -5.80 11.98 0.38
CA ALA A 122 -7.04 11.62 -0.31
C ALA A 122 -8.22 12.50 0.13
N VAL A 123 -8.40 12.67 1.44
CA VAL A 123 -9.46 13.53 2.00
C VAL A 123 -9.25 14.99 1.60
N ALA A 124 -8.02 15.51 1.73
CA ALA A 124 -7.71 16.89 1.31
C ALA A 124 -8.02 17.12 -0.17
N GLY A 125 -7.61 16.19 -1.04
CA GLY A 125 -7.89 16.26 -2.48
C GLY A 125 -9.38 16.24 -2.81
N LEU A 126 -10.15 15.36 -2.17
CA LEU A 126 -11.60 15.28 -2.37
C LEU A 126 -12.33 16.52 -1.83
N LEU A 127 -11.98 17.00 -0.63
CA LEU A 127 -12.55 18.24 -0.09
C LEU A 127 -12.26 19.42 -1.00
N ALA A 128 -11.04 19.50 -1.52
CA ALA A 128 -10.64 20.54 -2.45
C ALA A 128 -11.42 20.47 -3.77
N HIS A 129 -11.71 19.27 -4.27
CA HIS A 129 -12.52 19.06 -5.46
C HIS A 129 -13.98 19.49 -5.27
N PHE A 130 -14.60 19.16 -4.13
CA PHE A 130 -16.05 19.37 -3.93
C PHE A 130 -16.42 20.70 -3.28
N LEU A 131 -15.59 21.24 -2.37
CA LEU A 131 -15.99 22.36 -1.51
C LEU A 131 -15.57 23.72 -2.03
N LEU A 132 -14.68 23.75 -2.99
CA LEU A 132 -13.97 24.97 -3.32
C LEU A 132 -14.25 25.41 -4.77
N PRO A 133 -14.46 26.72 -5.00
CA PRO A 133 -14.94 27.22 -6.28
C PRO A 133 -13.86 27.12 -7.37
N PRO A 134 -14.25 26.94 -8.65
CA PRO A 134 -13.32 26.81 -9.78
C PRO A 134 -12.45 28.05 -10.03
N SER A 135 -12.77 29.19 -9.40
CA SER A 135 -11.97 30.42 -9.41
C SER A 135 -10.78 30.39 -8.44
N CYS A 136 -10.64 29.35 -7.61
CA CYS A 136 -9.51 29.23 -6.69
C CYS A 136 -8.26 28.73 -7.43
N PRO A 137 -7.08 29.38 -7.29
CA PRO A 137 -5.90 29.09 -8.10
C PRO A 137 -5.40 27.64 -8.03
N TRP A 138 -5.65 26.95 -6.92
CA TRP A 138 -5.24 25.56 -6.72
C TRP A 138 -6.21 24.55 -7.36
N VAL A 139 -7.43 24.95 -7.77
CA VAL A 139 -8.30 24.14 -8.67
C VAL A 139 -7.83 24.26 -10.10
N LEU A 140 -7.41 25.45 -10.52
CA LEU A 140 -7.13 25.79 -11.93
C LEU A 140 -5.92 25.10 -12.55
N VAL A 141 -5.05 24.49 -11.74
CA VAL A 141 -3.92 23.67 -12.25
C VAL A 141 -4.43 22.33 -12.82
N TRP A 142 -5.63 21.89 -12.45
CA TRP A 142 -6.14 20.55 -12.77
C TRP A 142 -6.88 20.42 -14.12
N PRO A 143 -7.71 21.38 -14.61
CA PRO A 143 -8.41 21.20 -15.89
C PRO A 143 -7.61 21.67 -17.11
N LEU A 144 -6.62 22.57 -16.96
CA LEU A 144 -5.90 23.13 -18.11
C LEU A 144 -4.90 22.16 -18.75
N ARG A 145 -4.57 21.03 -18.10
CA ARG A 145 -3.77 19.95 -18.73
C ARG A 145 -4.62 18.92 -19.48
N LEU A 146 -5.92 18.82 -19.20
CA LEU A 146 -6.84 17.91 -19.90
C LEU A 146 -7.43 18.51 -21.19
N LEU A 147 -7.38 19.84 -21.34
CA LEU A 147 -7.85 20.57 -22.51
C LEU A 147 -6.72 21.13 -23.40
N GLY A 148 -5.46 20.93 -23.01
CA GLY A 148 -4.28 21.58 -23.61
C GLY A 148 -3.30 20.66 -24.32
N ALA A 149 -3.77 19.56 -24.92
CA ALA A 149 -2.95 18.72 -25.81
C ALA A 149 -3.51 18.80 -27.24
N HIS A 150 -3.08 19.84 -27.97
CA HIS A 150 -3.01 19.85 -29.43
C HIS A 150 -1.56 19.68 -29.84
#